data_AF-A0A539E5Q3-F1
#
_entry.id   AF-A0A539E5Q3-F1
#
_cell.length_a   1.000
_cell.length_b   1.000
_cell.length_c   1.000
_cell.angle_alpha   90.00
_cell.angle_beta   90.00
_cell.angle_gamma   90.00
#
_symmetry.space_group_name_H-M   'P 1'
#
loop_
_entity.id
_entity.type
_entity.pdbx_description
1 polymer ?
#
loop_
_entity_poly.entity_id
_entity_poly.type
_entity_poly.pdbx_seq_one_letter_code
_entity_poly.pdbx_strand_id
1 'polypeptide(L)'
;MNIMILDDILILLAAAVVVVALFKRINLPSVLAYLFIGVALGSHGLAWISDSEGTRFLAEFGVVFLMFTVGLEFSLPHLIAMKKEVLGYGGAQVVLTTLVAGSIAWL
;
A
#
# COMPACT_ATOMS: atom_id res chain seq x y z
N MET A 1 -2.98 20.65 16.11
CA MET A 1 -2.28 20.08 14.95
C MET A 1 -0.81 20.46 15.08
N ASN A 2 0.08 19.48 15.30
CA ASN A 2 1.48 19.73 15.62
C ASN A 2 2.26 20.04 14.33
N ILE A 3 3.14 21.05 14.33
CA ILE A 3 3.87 21.52 13.13
C ILE A 3 4.68 20.38 12.48
N MET A 4 5.14 19.42 13.29
CA MET A 4 5.90 18.25 12.84
C MET A 4 5.13 17.36 11.84
N ILE A 5 3.80 17.25 11.96
CA ILE A 5 2.99 16.40 11.06
C ILE A 5 2.91 17.02 9.65
N LEU A 6 2.85 18.35 9.56
CA LEU A 6 2.78 19.03 8.26
C LEU A 6 4.09 18.90 7.49
N ASP A 7 5.22 18.93 8.18
CA ASP A 7 6.54 18.73 7.58
C ASP A 7 6.67 17.32 7.00
N ASP A 8 6.33 16.29 7.79
CA ASP A 8 6.32 14.88 7.35
C ASP A 8 5.43 14.68 6.10
N ILE A 9 4.23 15.29 6.07
CA ILE A 9 3.31 15.23 4.92
C ILE A 9 3.92 15.88 3.68
N LEU A 10 4.54 17.06 3.84
CA LEU A 10 5.16 17.79 2.74
C LEU A 10 6.34 17.01 2.15
N ILE A 11 7.19 16.43 3.01
CA ILE A 11 8.31 15.58 2.61
C ILE A 11 7.79 14.35 1.85
N LEU A 12 6.79 13.66 2.40
CA LEU A 12 6.16 12.50 1.76
C LEU A 12 5.58 12.84 0.38
N LEU A 13 4.84 13.96 0.28
CA LEU A 13 4.22 14.38 -0.97
C LEU A 13 5.26 14.77 -2.02
N ALA A 14 6.28 15.54 -1.64
CA ALA A 14 7.37 15.93 -2.54
C ALA A 14 8.15 14.71 -3.05
N ALA A 15 8.51 13.79 -2.15
CA ALA A 15 9.16 12.54 -2.51
C ALA A 15 8.29 11.68 -3.42
N ALA A 16 6.99 11.57 -3.14
CA ALA A 16 6.04 10.86 -3.98
C ALA A 16 6.02 11.38 -5.42
N VAL A 17 5.92 12.70 -5.61
CA VAL A 17 5.92 13.29 -6.95
C VAL A 17 7.19 12.94 -7.72
N VAL A 18 8.37 13.09 -7.09
CA VAL A 18 9.66 12.85 -7.75
C VAL A 18 9.87 11.37 -8.06
N VAL A 19 9.70 10.49 -7.07
CA VAL A 19 9.99 9.06 -7.21
C VAL A 19 8.96 8.38 -8.11
N VAL A 20 7.67 8.71 -8.02
CA VAL A 20 6.65 8.16 -8.93
C VAL A 20 6.92 8.58 -10.37
N ALA A 21 7.29 9.84 -10.60
CA ALA A 21 7.66 10.31 -11.95
C ALA A 21 8.87 9.53 -12.50
N LEU A 22 9.88 9.28 -11.65
CA LEU A 22 11.05 8.48 -12.03
C LEU A 22 10.69 7.03 -12.35
N PHE A 23 9.91 6.36 -11.48
CA PHE A 23 9.47 4.97 -11.68
C PHE A 23 8.63 4.83 -12.95
N LYS A 24 7.72 5.79 -13.18
CA LYS A 24 6.93 5.82 -14.41
C LYS A 24 7.81 5.99 -15.66
N ARG A 25 8.89 6.77 -15.58
CA ARG A 25 9.85 6.94 -16.70
C ARG A 25 10.56 5.63 -17.07
N ILE A 26 10.77 4.74 -16.10
CA ILE A 26 11.36 3.41 -16.32
C ILE A 26 10.32 2.29 -16.44
N ASN A 27 9.04 2.63 -16.64
CA ASN A 27 7.91 1.71 -16.79
C ASN A 27 7.66 0.78 -15.58
N LEU A 28 8.00 1.23 -14.37
CA LEU A 28 7.65 0.52 -13.14
C LEU A 28 6.27 0.94 -12.62
N PRO A 29 5.51 0.02 -12.00
CA PRO A 29 4.26 0.33 -11.31
C PRO A 29 4.44 1.39 -10.21
N SER A 30 3.51 2.33 -10.11
CA SER A 30 3.51 3.39 -9.08
C SER A 30 3.46 2.85 -7.65
N VAL A 31 2.80 1.70 -7.44
CA VAL A 31 2.75 1.04 -6.12
C VAL A 31 4.14 0.71 -5.59
N LEU A 32 5.07 0.32 -6.45
CA LEU A 32 6.46 0.07 -6.06
C LEU A 32 7.16 1.37 -5.62
N ALA A 33 6.86 2.50 -6.26
CA ALA A 33 7.39 3.80 -5.85
C ALA A 33 6.90 4.17 -4.45
N TYR A 34 5.61 4.01 -4.15
CA TYR A 34 5.05 4.29 -2.83
C TYR A 34 5.70 3.42 -1.74
N LEU A 35 5.87 2.13 -1.99
CA LEU A 35 6.56 1.22 -1.08
C LEU A 35 8.03 1.62 -0.89
N PHE A 36 8.72 1.96 -1.98
CA PHE A 36 10.11 2.41 -1.93
C PHE A 36 10.28 3.68 -1.09
N ILE A 37 9.41 4.68 -1.27
CA ILE A 37 9.42 5.90 -0.46
C ILE A 37 9.20 5.57 1.02
N GLY A 38 8.22 4.73 1.34
CA GLY A 38 7.94 4.34 2.72
C GLY A 38 9.13 3.65 3.40
N VAL A 39 9.78 2.71 2.71
CA VAL A 39 10.98 2.02 3.22
C VAL A 39 12.18 2.97 3.32
N ALA A 40 12.38 3.82 2.30
CA ALA A 40 13.53 4.72 2.22
C ALA A 40 13.42 5.88 3.22
N LEU A 41 12.24 6.47 3.42
CA LEU A 41 12.05 7.64 4.28
C LEU A 41 11.61 7.31 5.69
N GLY A 42 11.11 6.08 5.92
CA GLY A 42 10.73 5.60 7.25
C GLY A 42 11.92 5.42 8.19
N SER A 43 11.62 5.06 9.44
CA SER A 43 12.58 4.90 10.53
C SER A 43 13.71 3.90 10.26
N HIS A 44 13.47 2.91 9.40
CA HIS A 44 14.46 1.89 9.02
C HIS A 44 15.32 2.30 7.80
N GLY A 45 14.98 3.40 7.13
CA GLY A 45 15.73 3.96 6.01
C GLY A 45 16.56 5.18 6.43
N LEU A 46 16.22 6.34 5.87
CA LEU A 46 16.83 7.64 6.21
C LEU A 46 16.31 8.23 7.52
N ALA A 47 15.24 7.66 8.10
CA ALA A 47 14.58 8.15 9.31
C ALA A 47 14.17 9.64 9.23
N TRP A 48 13.76 10.06 8.03
CA TRP A 48 13.34 11.45 7.78
C TRP A 48 11.90 11.71 8.22
N ILE A 49 11.08 10.65 8.28
CA ILE A 49 9.69 10.70 8.74
C ILE A 49 9.61 10.12 10.14
N SER A 50 8.93 10.84 11.02
CA SER A 50 8.72 10.40 12.40
C SER A 50 7.69 9.27 12.46
N ASP A 51 7.99 8.22 13.24
CA ASP A 51 7.01 7.18 13.59
C ASP A 51 6.04 7.71 14.65
N SER A 52 5.19 8.63 14.22
CA SER A 52 4.19 9.30 15.06
C SER A 52 2.81 8.69 14.88
N GLU A 53 1.96 8.83 15.90
CA GLU A 53 0.55 8.45 15.81
C GLU A 53 -0.16 9.12 14.62
N GLY A 54 0.20 10.39 14.32
CA GLY A 54 -0.35 11.12 13.18
C GLY A 54 0.04 10.53 11.83
N THR A 55 1.31 10.13 11.66
CA THR A 55 1.81 9.49 10.44
C THR A 55 1.15 8.13 10.22
N ARG A 56 0.99 7.35 11.30
CA ARG A 56 0.32 6.04 11.27
C ARG A 56 -1.15 6.16 10.91
N PHE A 57 -1.86 7.10 11.52
CA PHE A 57 -3.25 7.41 11.18
C PHE A 57 -3.39 7.81 9.70
N LEU A 58 -2.50 8.66 9.20
CA LEU A 58 -2.53 9.06 7.80
C LEU A 58 -2.32 7.87 6.84
N ALA A 59 -1.41 6.94 7.18
CA ALA A 59 -1.18 5.73 6.41
C ALA A 59 -2.41 4.80 6.40
N GLU A 60 -3.06 4.63 7.55
CA GLU A 60 -4.31 3.86 7.67
C GLU A 60 -5.41 4.46 6.77
N PHE A 61 -5.59 5.78 6.81
CA PHE A 61 -6.53 6.47 5.92
C PHE A 61 -6.17 6.29 4.45
N GLY A 62 -4.88 6.41 4.09
CA GLY A 62 -4.40 6.18 2.73
C GLY A 62 -4.75 4.78 2.20
N VAL A 63 -4.56 3.75 3.02
CA VAL A 63 -4.93 2.36 2.66
C VAL A 63 -6.44 2.21 2.53
N VAL A 64 -7.22 2.82 3.40
CA VAL A 64 -8.70 2.81 3.30
C VAL A 64 -9.16 3.46 2.00
N PHE A 65 -8.63 4.65 1.66
CA PHE A 65 -8.96 5.32 0.39
C PHE A 65 -8.50 4.52 -0.83
N LEU A 66 -7.34 3.86 -0.76
CA LEU A 66 -6.85 2.99 -1.83
C LEU A 66 -7.78 1.80 -2.03
N MET A 67 -8.11 1.06 -0.96
CA MET A 67 -9.01 -0.10 -1.03
C MET A 67 -10.43 0.31 -1.47
N PHE A 68 -10.89 1.49 -1.06
CA PHE A 68 -12.15 2.06 -1.54
C PHE A 68 -12.11 2.34 -3.04
N THR A 69 -11.06 3.00 -3.53
CA THR A 69 -10.88 3.31 -4.95
C THR A 69 -10.80 2.03 -5.79
N VAL A 70 -10.02 1.04 -5.33
CA VAL A 70 -9.95 -0.29 -5.96
C VAL A 70 -11.34 -0.95 -5.97
N GLY A 71 -12.11 -0.82 -4.89
CA GLY A 71 -13.49 -1.32 -4.83
C GLY A 71 -14.44 -0.66 -5.84
N LEU A 72 -14.28 0.65 -6.10
CA LEU A 72 -15.07 1.38 -7.09
C LEU A 72 -14.71 1.03 -8.55
N GLU A 73 -13.49 0.56 -8.79
CA GLU A 73 -13.02 0.13 -10.11
C GLU A 73 -13.74 -1.15 -10.60
N PHE A 74 -14.22 -1.98 -9.67
CA PHE A 74 -14.98 -3.20 -9.98
C PHE A 74 -16.49 -2.95 -10.02
N SER A 75 -17.13 -3.31 -11.13
CA SER A 75 -18.59 -3.35 -11.19
C SER A 75 -19.15 -4.61 -10.53
N LEU A 76 -20.24 -4.48 -9.75
CA LEU A 76 -20.95 -5.60 -9.12
C LEU A 76 -21.32 -6.73 -10.10
N PRO A 77 -21.87 -6.46 -11.31
CA PRO A 77 -22.19 -7.52 -12.26
C PRO A 77 -20.95 -8.29 -12.75
N HIS A 78 -19.84 -7.60 -12.96
CA HIS A 78 -18.58 -8.23 -13.37
C HIS A 78 -18.02 -9.13 -12.26
N LEU A 79 -18.09 -8.67 -11.00
CA LEU A 79 -17.66 -9.44 -9.85
C LEU A 79 -18.51 -10.71 -9.65
N ILE A 80 -19.82 -10.63 -9.88
CA ILE A 80 -20.72 -11.80 -9.84
C ILE A 80 -20.41 -12.77 -10.99
N ALA A 81 -20.11 -12.26 -12.19
CA ALA A 81 -19.74 -13.10 -13.34
C ALA A 81 -18.46 -13.89 -13.08
N MET A 82 -17.50 -13.31 -12.36
CA MET A 82 -16.22 -13.92 -12.01
C MET A 82 -16.21 -14.55 -10.60
N LYS A 83 -17.39 -14.82 -10.00
CA LYS A 83 -17.47 -15.26 -8.60
C LYS A 83 -16.75 -16.58 -8.32
N LYS A 84 -16.67 -17.50 -9.30
CA LYS A 84 -15.99 -18.79 -9.13
C LYS A 84 -14.49 -18.60 -9.14
N GLU A 85 -14.01 -17.71 -9.98
CA GLU A 85 -12.61 -17.34 -10.12
C GLU A 85 -12.12 -16.58 -8.88
N VAL A 86 -12.87 -15.58 -8.44
CA VAL A 86 -12.49 -14.73 -7.29
C VAL A 86 -12.71 -15.45 -5.96
N LEU A 87 -13.93 -15.93 -5.67
CA LEU A 87 -14.25 -16.54 -4.37
C LEU A 87 -13.84 -18.02 -4.29
N GLY A 88 -13.85 -18.75 -5.40
CA GLY A 88 -13.45 -20.15 -5.44
C GLY A 88 -11.95 -20.31 -5.53
N TYR A 89 -11.37 -20.08 -6.72
CA TYR A 89 -9.94 -20.28 -6.95
C TYR A 89 -9.08 -19.27 -6.17
N GLY A 90 -9.42 -17.98 -6.21
CA GLY A 90 -8.72 -16.94 -5.45
C GLY A 90 -8.78 -17.19 -3.95
N GLY A 91 -9.98 -17.49 -3.41
CA GLY A 91 -10.15 -17.84 -2.00
C GLY A 91 -9.34 -19.07 -1.58
N ALA A 92 -9.42 -20.16 -2.34
CA ALA A 92 -8.64 -21.36 -2.07
C ALA A 92 -7.13 -21.10 -2.11
N GLN A 93 -6.67 -20.30 -3.08
CA GLN A 93 -5.26 -19.92 -3.21
C GLN A 93 -4.79 -19.10 -2.00
N VAL A 94 -5.55 -18.08 -1.57
CA VAL A 94 -5.21 -17.27 -0.39
C VAL A 94 -5.12 -18.14 0.86
N VAL A 95 -6.10 -19.02 1.09
CA VAL A 95 -6.11 -19.93 2.25
C VAL A 95 -4.87 -20.83 2.22
N LEU A 96 -4.59 -21.46 1.07
CA LEU A 96 -3.43 -22.33 0.92
C LEU A 96 -2.12 -21.59 1.16
N THR A 97 -1.90 -20.44 0.52
CA THR A 97 -0.66 -19.67 0.67
C THR A 97 -0.49 -19.14 2.09
N THR A 98 -1.59 -18.78 2.76
CA THR A 98 -1.55 -18.32 4.16
C THR A 98 -1.16 -19.46 5.10
N LEU A 99 -1.71 -20.67 4.90
CA LEU A 99 -1.34 -21.85 5.69
C LEU A 99 0.11 -22.27 5.47
N VAL A 100 0.58 -22.24 4.23
CA VAL A 100 1.98 -22.59 3.90
C VAL A 100 2.94 -21.55 4.47
N ALA A 101 2.72 -20.25 4.21
CA ALA A 101 3.58 -19.20 4.75
C ALA A 101 3.55 -19.16 6.28
N GLY A 102 2.36 -19.33 6.88
CA GLY A 102 2.19 -19.36 8.33
C GLY A 102 2.87 -20.55 8.99
N SER A 103 2.81 -21.74 8.38
CA SER A 103 3.52 -22.92 8.90
C SER A 103 5.04 -22.79 8.79
N ILE A 104 5.55 -22.22 7.69
CA ILE A 104 6.98 -21.93 7.54
C ILE A 104 7.44 -20.90 8.57
N ALA A 105 6.67 -19.82 8.80
CA ALA A 105 7.02 -18.79 9.76
C ALA A 105 6.94 -19.27 11.24
N TRP A 106 6.19 -20.34 11.50
CA TRP A 106 6.08 -20.95 12.83
C TRP A 106 7.26 -21.88 13.16
N LEU A 107 7.91 -22.46 12.15
CA LEU A 107 9.11 -23.29 12.29
C LEU A 107 10.37 -22.45 12.56
#